data_AF-A0A2X2VR52-F1
#
_entry.id   AF-A0A2X2VR52-F1
#
_cell.length_a   1.000
_cell.length_b   1.000
_cell.length_c   1.000
_cell.angle_alpha   90.00
_cell.angle_beta   90.00
_cell.angle_gamma   90.00
#
_symmetry.space_group_name_H-M   'P 1'
#
loop_
_entity.id
_entity.type
_entity.pdbx_description
1 polymer ?
#
loop_
_entity_poly.entity_id
_entity_poly.type
_entity_poly.pdbx_seq_one_letter_code
_entity_poly.pdbx_strand_id
1 'polypeptide(L)' 'MKEEAEGELLWDKATTSSTAFYGWVAAESTVVKLLRRHLIGERGVEHKAINFMAYWSKGRA' A
#
# COMPACT_ATOMS: atom_id res chain seq x y z
N MET A 1 -32.90 1.33 -15.05
CA MET A 1 -31.67 2.02 -15.51
C MET A 1 -31.03 2.57 -14.26
N LYS A 2 -29.88 2.01 -13.87
CA LYS A 2 -29.19 2.32 -12.61
C LYS A 2 -27.97 3.13 -13.03
N GLU A 3 -28.00 4.44 -12.80
CA GLU A 3 -26.89 5.34 -13.11
C GLU A 3 -26.39 5.96 -11.80
N GLU A 4 -25.15 5.59 -11.52
CA GLU A 4 -24.17 6.07 -10.55
C GLU A 4 -24.59 7.09 -9.48
N ALA A 5 -24.45 6.67 -8.21
CA ALA A 5 -24.18 7.59 -7.11
C ALA A 5 -22.65 7.81 -7.00
N GLU A 6 -22.08 8.57 -7.93
CA GLU A 6 -20.64 8.91 -7.99
C GLU A 6 -20.25 9.97 -6.93
N GLY A 7 -20.38 9.61 -5.67
CA GLY A 7 -19.90 10.38 -4.51
C GLY A 7 -19.26 9.49 -3.44
N GLU A 8 -19.05 8.20 -3.73
CA GLU A 8 -18.39 7.25 -2.84
C GLU A 8 -16.86 7.36 -2.99
N LEU A 9 -16.18 7.67 -1.88
CA LEU A 9 -14.73 7.68 -1.77
C LEU A 9 -14.13 6.37 -2.31
N LEU A 10 -13.20 6.48 -3.26
CA LEU A 10 -12.48 5.32 -3.82
C LEU A 10 -11.33 4.82 -2.91
N TRP A 11 -11.21 5.36 -1.71
CA TRP A 11 -10.26 4.91 -0.68
C TRP A 11 -10.57 5.52 0.68
N ASP A 12 -10.38 4.74 1.74
CA ASP A 12 -10.56 5.14 3.13
C ASP A 12 -9.24 5.24 3.90
N LYS A 13 -9.26 6.06 4.93
CA LYS A 13 -8.08 6.45 5.72
C LYS A 13 -7.82 5.48 6.88
N ALA A 14 -6.55 5.20 7.15
CA ALA A 14 -6.13 4.58 8.41
C ALA A 14 -6.33 5.56 9.59
N THR A 15 -7.17 5.19 10.55
CA THR A 15 -7.38 5.90 11.83
C THR A 15 -6.92 4.99 12.98
N THR A 16 -5.66 5.12 13.38
CA THR A 16 -5.09 4.35 14.49
C THR A 16 -5.16 5.16 15.80
N SER A 17 -5.67 4.55 16.86
CA SER A 17 -5.54 5.05 18.25
C SER A 17 -4.26 4.55 18.92
N SER A 18 -3.54 3.62 18.28
CA SER A 18 -2.29 3.03 18.76
C SER A 18 -1.08 3.65 18.05
N THR A 19 0.05 3.69 18.72
CA THR A 19 1.34 4.13 18.15
C THR A 19 1.99 3.08 17.26
N ALA A 20 1.47 1.85 17.21
CA ALA A 20 2.03 0.79 16.40
C ALA A 20 1.61 0.96 14.93
N PHE A 21 2.60 1.26 14.08
CA PHE A 21 2.41 1.29 12.64
C PHE A 21 2.05 -0.12 12.16
N TYR A 22 1.00 -0.25 11.34
CA TYR A 22 0.70 -1.48 10.61
C TYR A 22 0.21 -1.12 9.21
N GLY A 23 0.76 -1.75 8.18
CA GLY A 23 0.42 -1.45 6.79
C GLY A 23 0.53 -2.63 5.84
N TRP A 24 -0.15 -2.52 4.71
CA TRP A 24 -0.02 -3.44 3.58
C TRP A 24 0.04 -2.64 2.28
N VAL A 25 0.99 -3.00 1.42
CA VAL A 25 1.21 -2.37 0.13
C VAL A 25 1.14 -3.43 -0.95
N ALA A 26 0.20 -3.26 -1.89
CA ALA A 26 0.23 -3.98 -3.15
C ALA A 26 0.28 -3.04 -4.34
N ALA A 27 1.22 -3.29 -5.24
CA ALA A 27 1.44 -2.44 -6.41
C ALA A 27 2.20 -3.21 -7.50
N GLU A 28 2.59 -2.49 -8.55
CA GLU A 28 3.57 -2.96 -9.53
C GLU A 28 4.92 -3.29 -8.86
N SER A 29 5.64 -4.27 -9.41
CA SER A 29 6.85 -4.86 -8.81
C SER A 29 7.98 -3.86 -8.51
N THR A 30 8.20 -2.89 -9.38
CA THR A 30 9.18 -1.82 -9.18
C THR A 30 8.73 -0.86 -8.10
N VAL A 31 7.44 -0.48 -8.09
CA VAL A 31 6.84 0.36 -7.05
C VAL A 31 6.98 -0.30 -5.67
N VAL A 32 6.71 -1.60 -5.57
CA VAL A 32 6.86 -2.35 -4.31
C VAL A 32 8.31 -2.31 -3.80
N LYS A 33 9.30 -2.48 -4.67
CA LYS A 33 10.72 -2.41 -4.30
C LYS A 33 11.11 -1.03 -3.80
N LEU A 34 10.62 0.02 -4.46
CA LEU A 34 10.87 1.41 -4.07
C LEU A 34 10.27 1.70 -2.69
N LEU A 35 9.01 1.32 -2.47
CA LEU A 35 8.33 1.50 -1.19
C LEU A 35 8.97 0.70 -0.07
N ARG A 36 9.43 -0.54 -0.33
CA ARG A 36 10.15 -1.34 0.66
C ARG A 36 11.47 -0.69 1.07
N ARG A 37 12.27 -0.22 0.11
CA ARG A 37 13.54 0.49 0.40
C ARG A 37 13.28 1.74 1.22
N HIS A 38 12.28 2.52 0.83
CA HIS A 38 11.95 3.76 1.50
C HIS A 38 11.43 3.52 2.93
N LEU A 39 10.39 2.69 3.10
CA LEU A 39 9.72 2.52 4.39
C LEU A 39 10.61 1.79 5.40
N ILE A 40 11.26 0.69 5.01
CA ILE A 40 12.10 -0.07 5.93
C ILE A 40 13.50 0.54 6.03
N GLY A 41 14.14 0.83 4.90
CA GLY A 41 15.53 1.25 4.86
C GLY A 41 15.74 2.70 5.27
N GLU A 42 14.91 3.60 4.76
CA GLU A 42 15.09 5.05 4.97
C GLU A 42 14.25 5.58 6.15
N ARG A 43 13.06 5.01 6.39
CA ARG A 43 12.14 5.44 7.46
C ARG A 43 12.11 4.54 8.69
N GLY A 44 12.84 3.42 8.67
CA GLY A 44 12.97 2.54 9.83
C GLY A 44 11.68 1.85 10.26
N VAL A 45 10.69 1.72 9.36
CA VAL A 45 9.49 0.92 9.63
C VAL A 45 9.93 -0.52 9.88
N GLU A 46 9.49 -1.08 11.00
CA GLU A 46 9.79 -2.46 11.32
C GLU A 46 9.26 -3.39 10.22
N HIS A 47 10.08 -4.32 9.75
CA HIS A 47 9.66 -5.29 8.72
C HIS A 47 8.44 -6.11 9.14
N LYS A 48 8.23 -6.33 10.45
CA LYS A 48 7.06 -7.02 10.99
C LYS A 48 5.78 -6.18 10.97
N ALA A 49 5.92 -4.86 10.84
CA ALA A 49 4.82 -3.88 10.84
C ALA A 49 4.27 -3.61 9.43
N ILE A 50 4.88 -4.14 8.36
CA ILE A 50 4.41 -3.88 7.01
C ILE A 50 4.60 -5.05 6.06
N ASN A 51 3.57 -5.33 5.27
CA ASN A 51 3.57 -6.36 4.25
C ASN A 51 3.62 -5.75 2.85
N PHE A 52 4.34 -6.40 1.94
CA PHE A 52 4.51 -5.96 0.55
C PHE A 52 4.13 -7.08 -0.42
N MET A 53 3.34 -6.77 -1.45
CA MET A 53 2.93 -7.71 -2.49
C MET A 53 3.04 -7.09 -3.87
N ALA A 54 3.77 -7.74 -4.78
CA ALA A 54 3.84 -7.32 -6.17
C ALA A 54 2.74 -8.02 -6.97
N TYR A 55 1.79 -7.26 -7.51
CA TYR A 55 0.68 -7.80 -8.31
C TYR A 55 1.04 -8.05 -9.76
N TRP A 56 1.87 -7.19 -10.33
CA TRP A 56 2.28 -7.31 -11.73
C TRP A 56 3.64 -6.63 -11.92
N SER A 57 4.28 -6.86 -13.06
CA SER A 57 5.52 -6.17 -13.44
C SER A 57 5.40 -5.74 -14.89
N LYS A 58 5.72 -4.48 -15.19
CA LYS A 58 5.78 -4.06 -16.59
C LYS A 58 6.86 -4.87 -17.31
N GLY A 59 6.50 -5.54 -18.41
CA GLY A 59 7.40 -6.40 -19.17
C GLY A 59 7.52 -7.85 -18.70
N ARG A 60 6.68 -8.29 -17.76
CA ARG A 60 6.47 -9.72 -17.47
C ARG A 60 4.97 -9.99 -17.44
N ALA A 61 4.52 -10.91 -18.29
CA ALA A 61 3.17 -11.44 -18.35
C ALA A 61 3.25 -12.95 -18.07
#